data_AF-A0A5R8WWT5-F1
#
_entry.id   AF-A0A5R8WWT5-F1
#
_cell.length_a   1.000
_cell.length_b   1.000
_cell.length_c   1.000
_cell.angle_alpha   90.00
_cell.angle_beta   90.00
_cell.angle_gamma   90.00
#
_symmetry.space_group_name_H-M   'P 1'
#
loop_
_entity.id
_entity.type
_entity.pdbx_description
1 polymer ?
#
loop_
_entity_poly.entity_id
_entity_poly.type
_entity_poly.pdbx_seq_one_letter_code
_entity_poly.pdbx_strand_id
1 'polypeptide(L)'
;MSRSMKTMLWKQRVPGRRPLRQVVLGGVLLAVASCQPAGRSAELLRLEYINDALLATNAELWRTNEHTLRAIHAQVDRNQRQPSDTLALRRAEAVHDSTRHLLGYLQSLRERLLRATGNAARFEHLDAHREVADLLGAAVVDSLQIQLRRHDALLRQPLPPAAGTNLASGATLAPEPAAFDFTDAPLVAVLAALAERESRALLDEETVLAALRARTEAGVLKPTPRPLAIAVNATVAPGATYRATLLLTTALNANRTLKMTCNGQPISVDAAGYGQVAFVVPALPSGLTRRRAEWTGTITHRYLGRDTTFHVRVPYTIVRGR
;
A
#
# COMPACT_ATOMS: atom_id res chain seq x y z
N MET A 1 -28.47 -9.00 51.44
CA MET A 1 -28.41 -9.40 50.02
C MET A 1 -28.42 -8.15 49.16
N SER A 2 -27.27 -7.77 48.58
CA SER A 2 -27.13 -6.94 47.36
C SER A 2 -25.65 -6.54 47.26
N ARG A 3 -24.90 -7.21 46.38
CA ARG A 3 -23.53 -6.84 46.02
C ARG A 3 -23.54 -6.47 44.54
N SER A 4 -23.26 -5.20 44.28
CA SER A 4 -23.16 -4.59 42.96
C SER A 4 -22.01 -5.22 42.16
N MET A 5 -22.34 -5.95 41.09
CA MET A 5 -21.38 -6.46 40.11
C MET A 5 -21.09 -5.35 39.08
N LYS A 6 -19.96 -4.68 39.26
CA LYS A 6 -19.32 -3.87 38.22
C LYS A 6 -18.78 -4.80 37.14
N THR A 7 -19.28 -4.61 35.92
CA THR A 7 -18.77 -5.16 34.66
C THR A 7 -17.30 -4.74 34.47
N MET A 8 -16.40 -5.70 34.63
CA MET A 8 -14.97 -5.54 34.37
C MET A 8 -14.71 -5.91 32.89
N LEU A 9 -14.72 -4.89 32.02
CA LEU A 9 -14.27 -4.99 30.64
C LEU A 9 -12.74 -5.24 30.63
N TRP A 10 -12.35 -6.47 30.33
CA TRP A 10 -10.97 -6.85 30.06
C TRP A 10 -10.54 -6.27 28.70
N LYS A 11 -10.01 -5.04 28.72
CA LYS A 11 -9.32 -4.46 27.57
C LYS A 11 -7.87 -4.95 27.63
N GLN A 12 -7.58 -6.05 26.93
CA GLN A 12 -6.20 -6.47 26.66
C GLN A 12 -5.51 -5.34 25.90
N ARG A 13 -4.72 -4.56 26.64
CA ARG A 13 -3.85 -3.53 26.11
C ARG A 13 -2.56 -4.24 25.72
N VAL A 14 -2.48 -4.76 24.50
CA VAL A 14 -1.22 -5.24 23.92
C VAL A 14 -0.30 -4.01 23.83
N PRO A 15 0.83 -3.96 24.55
CA PRO A 15 1.75 -2.84 24.44
C PRO A 15 2.34 -2.88 23.03
N GLY A 16 2.06 -1.83 22.26
CA GLY A 16 2.65 -1.62 20.95
C GLY A 16 4.17 -1.63 21.09
N ARG A 17 4.79 -2.72 20.66
CA ARG A 17 6.20 -2.73 20.27
C ARG A 17 6.30 -1.77 19.09
N ARG A 18 6.58 -0.49 19.37
CA ARG A 18 7.18 0.39 18.37
C ARG A 18 8.42 -0.36 17.86
N PRO A 19 8.56 -0.64 16.56
CA PRO A 19 9.79 -1.22 16.06
C PRO A 19 10.91 -0.24 16.45
N LEU A 20 11.91 -0.72 17.19
CA LEU A 20 13.03 0.05 17.74
C LEU A 20 13.75 0.93 16.70
N ARG A 21 13.51 0.73 15.41
CA ARG A 21 14.09 1.48 14.29
C ARG A 21 13.70 2.98 14.26
N GLN A 22 12.51 3.35 14.73
CA GLN A 22 12.07 4.76 14.65
C GLN A 22 12.65 5.67 15.74
N VAL A 23 13.11 5.11 16.87
CA VAL A 23 13.65 5.93 17.98
C VAL A 23 15.13 6.27 17.76
N VAL A 24 15.86 5.46 17.00
CA VAL A 24 17.29 5.70 16.74
C VAL A 24 17.53 6.64 15.56
N LEU A 25 16.65 6.69 14.55
CA LEU A 25 16.79 7.66 13.45
C LEU A 25 16.17 9.05 13.71
N GLY A 26 15.19 9.16 14.61
CA GLY A 26 14.52 10.44 14.91
C GLY A 26 15.35 11.43 15.74
N GLY A 27 16.47 11.00 16.33
CA GLY A 27 17.28 11.81 17.23
C GLY A 27 18.30 12.73 16.57
N VAL A 28 18.60 12.54 15.27
CA VAL A 28 19.65 13.30 14.56
C VAL A 28 19.09 14.47 13.73
N LEU A 29 17.77 14.54 13.54
CA LEU A 29 17.08 15.55 12.71
C LEU A 29 16.68 16.83 13.46
N LEU A 30 17.39 17.19 14.53
CA LEU A 30 17.16 18.43 15.28
C LEU A 30 18.25 19.47 15.00
N ALA A 31 17.92 20.35 14.05
CA ALA A 31 18.33 21.75 13.96
C ALA A 31 19.84 22.07 13.88
N VAL A 32 20.42 21.97 12.67
CA VAL A 32 21.59 22.79 12.30
C VAL A 32 21.13 24.14 11.75
N ALA A 33 20.23 24.82 12.46
CA ALA A 33 19.71 26.14 12.09
C ALA A 33 20.28 27.28 12.96
N SER A 34 21.43 27.07 13.62
CA SER A 34 22.13 28.12 14.31
C SER A 34 23.64 27.96 14.15
N CYS A 35 24.19 28.52 13.07
CA CYS A 35 25.61 28.81 12.99
C CYS A 35 26.00 29.73 14.16
N GLN A 36 26.76 29.21 15.11
CA GLN A 36 27.64 30.02 15.97
C GLN A 36 29.03 29.39 15.90
N PRO A 37 30.10 30.18 15.62
CA PRO A 37 31.42 29.63 15.40
C PRO A 37 32.09 29.33 16.75
N ALA A 38 32.31 28.04 17.07
CA ALA A 38 33.00 27.65 18.29
C ALA A 38 34.02 26.52 18.04
N GLY A 39 35.28 26.91 17.76
CA GLY A 39 36.44 26.02 17.74
C GLY A 39 36.65 25.30 16.39
N ARG A 40 37.36 25.96 15.48
CA ARG A 40 37.44 25.65 14.04
C ARG A 40 37.81 24.21 13.64
N SER A 41 38.52 23.41 14.43
CA SER A 41 38.94 22.05 14.01
C SER A 41 38.06 20.93 14.58
N ALA A 42 37.70 20.98 15.86
CA ALA A 42 36.88 19.94 16.50
C ALA A 42 35.42 19.97 16.03
N GLU A 43 34.89 21.15 15.69
CA GLU A 43 33.53 21.30 15.17
C GLU A 43 33.41 20.76 13.73
N LEU A 44 34.39 21.05 12.86
CA LEU A 44 34.43 20.52 11.49
C LEU A 44 34.52 18.99 11.46
N LEU A 45 35.35 18.39 12.31
CA LEU A 45 35.46 16.93 12.42
C LEU A 45 34.16 16.26 12.89
N ARG A 46 33.40 16.93 13.77
CA ARG A 46 32.07 16.44 14.18
C ARG A 46 31.09 16.49 13.01
N LEU A 47 31.09 17.56 12.22
CA LEU A 47 30.22 17.72 11.06
C LEU A 47 30.57 16.71 9.96
N GLU A 48 31.86 16.41 9.75
CA GLU A 48 32.32 15.33 8.86
C GLU A 48 31.78 13.96 9.32
N TYR A 49 31.96 13.62 10.60
CA TYR A 49 31.45 12.36 11.15
C TYR A 49 29.92 12.25 11.00
N ILE A 50 29.19 13.34 11.26
CA ILE A 50 27.73 13.38 11.07
C ILE A 50 27.39 13.17 9.59
N ASN A 51 28.08 13.84 8.68
CA ASN A 51 27.88 13.66 7.25
C ASN A 51 28.09 12.19 6.83
N ASP A 52 29.17 11.55 7.25
CA ASP A 52 29.46 10.16 6.91
C ASP A 52 28.41 9.19 7.48
N ALA A 53 27.98 9.42 8.72
CA ALA A 53 26.90 8.66 9.34
C ALA A 53 25.57 8.83 8.58
N LEU A 54 25.26 10.04 8.11
CA LEU A 54 24.08 10.31 7.28
C LEU A 54 24.18 9.61 5.92
N LEU A 55 25.33 9.65 5.25
CA LEU A 55 25.53 8.97 3.97
C LEU A 55 25.37 7.44 4.10
N ALA A 56 25.96 6.85 5.15
CA ALA A 56 25.77 5.43 5.43
C ALA A 56 24.30 5.08 5.69
N THR A 57 23.60 5.93 6.45
CA THR A 57 22.16 5.78 6.73
C THR A 57 21.33 5.91 5.45
N ASN A 58 21.66 6.86 4.57
CA ASN A 58 20.99 7.08 3.29
C ASN A 58 21.10 5.86 2.39
N ALA A 59 22.29 5.24 2.33
CA ALA A 59 22.49 4.02 1.56
C ALA A 59 21.61 2.86 2.06
N GLU A 60 21.40 2.75 3.38
CA GLU A 60 20.55 1.71 3.96
C GLU A 60 19.05 1.99 3.79
N LEU A 61 18.63 3.25 3.95
CA LEU A 61 17.26 3.69 3.67
C LEU A 61 16.90 3.42 2.21
N TRP A 62 17.79 3.77 1.28
CA TRP A 62 17.61 3.49 -0.14
C TRP A 62 17.37 2.00 -0.42
N ARG A 63 18.19 1.11 0.15
CA ARG A 63 18.02 -0.35 0.03
C ARG A 63 16.70 -0.83 0.61
N THR A 64 16.27 -0.24 1.73
CA THR A 64 15.00 -0.56 2.39
C THR A 64 13.81 -0.14 1.54
N ASN A 65 13.85 1.04 0.92
CA ASN A 65 12.83 1.54 0.00
C ASN A 65 12.74 0.65 -1.25
N GLU A 66 13.87 0.29 -1.84
CA GLU A 66 13.99 -0.67 -2.94
C GLU A 66 13.36 -2.04 -2.61
N HIS A 67 13.65 -2.57 -1.42
CA HIS A 67 13.03 -3.81 -0.97
C HIS A 67 11.51 -3.67 -0.80
N THR A 68 11.03 -2.54 -0.29
CA THR A 68 9.59 -2.26 -0.11
C THR A 68 8.88 -2.14 -1.46
N LEU A 69 9.50 -1.48 -2.45
CA LEU A 69 8.99 -1.40 -3.82
C LEU A 69 8.87 -2.79 -4.46
N ARG A 70 9.90 -3.64 -4.32
CA ARG A 70 9.85 -5.04 -4.78
C ARG A 70 8.73 -5.83 -4.10
N ALA A 71 8.51 -5.61 -2.80
CA ALA A 71 7.41 -6.25 -2.07
C ALA A 71 6.03 -5.79 -2.59
N ILE A 72 5.86 -4.51 -2.93
CA ILE A 72 4.64 -4.00 -3.57
C ILE A 72 4.43 -4.68 -4.92
N HIS A 73 5.46 -4.77 -5.77
CA HIS A 73 5.37 -5.44 -7.07
C HIS A 73 4.92 -6.90 -6.93
N ALA A 74 5.57 -7.66 -6.04
CA ALA A 74 5.20 -9.04 -5.75
C ALA A 74 3.74 -9.15 -5.24
N GLN A 75 3.29 -8.17 -4.44
CA GLN A 75 1.92 -8.16 -3.95
C GLN A 75 0.89 -7.88 -5.05
N VAL A 76 1.19 -6.95 -5.96
CA VAL A 76 0.33 -6.65 -7.12
C VAL A 76 0.21 -7.86 -8.04
N ASP A 77 1.31 -8.58 -8.27
CA ASP A 77 1.29 -9.83 -9.04
C ASP A 77 0.47 -10.92 -8.34
N ARG A 78 0.62 -11.09 -7.02
CA ARG A 78 -0.23 -12.00 -6.21
C ARG A 78 -1.71 -11.65 -6.30
N ASN A 79 -2.05 -10.36 -6.38
CA ASN A 79 -3.43 -9.88 -6.50
C ASN A 79 -3.95 -9.90 -7.96
N GLN A 80 -3.25 -10.59 -8.87
CA GLN A 80 -3.60 -10.69 -10.28
C GLN A 80 -3.75 -9.31 -10.96
N ARG A 81 -2.95 -8.33 -10.52
CA ARG A 81 -2.87 -6.99 -11.11
C ARG A 81 -4.22 -6.26 -11.18
N GLN A 82 -4.93 -6.20 -10.05
CA GLN A 82 -6.13 -5.38 -9.96
C GLN A 82 -5.87 -3.92 -10.40
N PRO A 83 -6.86 -3.22 -10.98
CA PRO A 83 -6.72 -1.80 -11.32
C PRO A 83 -6.29 -0.93 -10.13
N SER A 84 -6.81 -1.18 -8.92
CA SER A 84 -6.43 -0.44 -7.71
C SER A 84 -4.96 -0.63 -7.32
N ASP A 85 -4.46 -1.86 -7.49
CA ASP A 85 -3.14 -2.28 -7.03
C ASP A 85 -2.08 -1.87 -8.05
N THR A 86 -2.39 -1.97 -9.35
CA THR A 86 -1.55 -1.44 -10.43
C THR A 86 -1.41 0.08 -10.36
N LEU A 87 -2.46 0.81 -9.99
CA LEU A 87 -2.36 2.24 -9.68
C LEU A 87 -1.46 2.50 -8.47
N ALA A 88 -1.49 1.64 -7.45
CA ALA A 88 -0.59 1.72 -6.29
C ALA A 88 0.87 1.54 -6.71
N LEU A 89 1.14 0.53 -7.54
CA LEU A 89 2.48 0.20 -8.02
C LEU A 89 3.05 1.33 -8.89
N ARG A 90 2.31 1.80 -9.90
CA ARG A 90 2.75 2.93 -10.74
C ARG A 90 3.08 4.16 -9.91
N ARG A 91 2.31 4.38 -8.85
CA ARG A 91 2.55 5.47 -7.92
C ARG A 91 3.81 5.26 -7.10
N ALA A 92 4.04 4.06 -6.58
CA ALA A 92 5.27 3.70 -5.87
C ALA A 92 6.50 3.88 -6.76
N GLU A 93 6.43 3.43 -8.02
CA GLU A 93 7.47 3.61 -9.03
C GLU A 93 7.75 5.10 -9.28
N ALA A 94 6.72 5.91 -9.51
CA ALA A 94 6.88 7.35 -9.73
C ALA A 94 7.49 8.08 -8.53
N VAL A 95 7.14 7.68 -7.30
CA VAL A 95 7.75 8.20 -6.07
C VAL A 95 9.23 7.85 -6.03
N HIS A 96 9.55 6.57 -6.22
CA HIS A 96 10.91 6.06 -6.16
C HIS A 96 11.81 6.68 -7.23
N ASP A 97 11.33 6.80 -8.47
CA ASP A 97 12.06 7.43 -9.57
C ASP A 97 12.28 8.93 -9.29
N SER A 98 11.29 9.61 -8.73
CA SER A 98 11.45 11.01 -8.31
C SER A 98 12.49 11.17 -7.20
N THR A 99 12.50 10.28 -6.20
CA THR A 99 13.56 10.26 -5.17
C THR A 99 14.92 10.02 -5.81
N ARG A 100 15.03 9.04 -6.71
CA ARG A 100 16.28 8.73 -7.44
C ARG A 100 16.83 9.96 -8.16
N HIS A 101 15.97 10.68 -8.88
CA HIS A 101 16.37 11.90 -9.59
C HIS A 101 16.84 12.99 -8.64
N LEU A 102 16.14 13.21 -7.51
CA LEU A 102 16.54 14.19 -6.50
C LEU A 102 17.89 13.82 -5.86
N LEU A 103 18.07 12.56 -5.46
CA LEU A 103 19.33 12.08 -4.89
C LEU A 103 20.49 12.22 -5.88
N GLY A 104 20.27 11.88 -7.16
CA GLY A 104 21.29 12.06 -8.20
C GLY A 104 21.67 13.53 -8.39
N TYR A 105 20.71 14.45 -8.32
CA TYR A 105 20.98 15.89 -8.35
C TYR A 105 21.80 16.33 -7.13
N LEU A 106 21.42 15.93 -5.92
CA LEU A 106 22.12 16.26 -4.66
C LEU A 106 23.56 15.71 -4.65
N GLN A 107 23.76 14.46 -5.10
CA GLN A 107 25.07 13.85 -5.26
C GLN A 107 25.94 14.60 -6.27
N SER A 108 25.37 15.00 -7.42
CA SER A 108 26.10 15.78 -8.42
C SER A 108 26.54 17.16 -7.89
N LEU A 109 25.71 17.80 -7.06
CA LEU A 109 26.08 19.06 -6.39
C LEU A 109 27.22 18.83 -5.41
N ARG A 110 27.13 17.78 -4.58
CA ARG A 110 28.20 17.38 -3.64
C ARG A 110 29.53 17.18 -4.38
N GLU A 111 29.54 16.39 -5.46
CA GLU A 111 30.76 16.11 -6.22
C GLU A 111 31.37 17.36 -6.87
N ARG A 112 30.53 18.29 -7.33
CA ARG A 112 31.00 19.58 -7.87
C ARG A 112 31.66 20.42 -6.78
N LEU A 113 31.05 20.49 -5.60
CA LEU A 113 31.58 21.22 -4.44
C LEU A 113 32.92 20.65 -3.99
N LEU A 114 33.02 19.33 -3.85
CA LEU A 114 34.27 18.66 -3.48
C LEU A 114 35.38 18.88 -4.51
N ARG A 115 35.03 18.86 -5.81
CA ARG A 115 36.02 19.12 -6.87
C ARG A 115 36.53 20.56 -6.86
N ALA A 116 35.62 21.54 -6.76
CA ALA A 116 36.02 22.94 -6.79
C ALA A 116 36.78 23.41 -5.55
N THR A 117 36.56 22.76 -4.41
CA THR A 117 37.25 23.08 -3.15
C THR A 117 38.52 22.24 -2.93
N GLY A 118 38.92 21.41 -3.91
CA GLY A 118 40.09 20.54 -3.79
C GLY A 118 39.93 19.37 -2.83
N ASN A 119 38.71 19.08 -2.36
CA ASN A 119 38.38 18.01 -1.41
C ASN A 119 37.99 16.68 -2.10
N ALA A 120 38.41 16.47 -3.35
CA ALA A 120 37.99 15.29 -4.12
C ALA A 120 38.65 13.97 -3.66
N ALA A 121 39.86 14.03 -3.10
CA ALA A 121 40.62 12.85 -2.68
C ALA A 121 40.88 12.79 -1.17
N ARG A 122 40.97 13.95 -0.52
CA ARG A 122 41.13 14.12 0.94
C ARG A 122 40.39 15.37 1.38
N PHE A 123 39.75 15.31 2.54
CA PHE A 123 39.11 16.47 3.16
C PHE A 123 40.18 17.36 3.81
N GLU A 124 40.63 18.38 3.09
CA GLU A 124 41.68 19.31 3.52
C GLU A 124 41.17 20.76 3.66
N HIS A 125 40.25 21.19 2.80
CA HIS A 125 39.71 22.56 2.76
C HIS A 125 38.21 22.57 3.10
N LEU A 126 37.86 22.07 4.29
CA LEU A 126 36.45 21.97 4.74
C LEU A 126 35.84 23.30 5.17
N ASP A 127 36.67 24.33 5.38
CA ASP A 127 36.32 25.70 5.70
C ASP A 127 36.21 26.62 4.47
N ALA A 128 36.24 26.06 3.25
CA ALA A 128 36.06 26.83 2.03
C ALA A 128 34.65 27.48 2.00
N HIS A 129 34.60 28.81 1.89
CA HIS A 129 33.36 29.60 1.80
C HIS A 129 33.16 30.24 0.42
N ARG A 130 34.24 30.76 -0.19
CA ARG A 130 34.16 31.55 -1.43
C ARG A 130 33.78 30.69 -2.63
N GLU A 131 34.44 29.55 -2.76
CA GLU A 131 34.21 28.56 -3.81
C GLU A 131 32.80 27.96 -3.71
N VAL A 132 32.27 27.87 -2.48
CA VAL A 132 30.90 27.42 -2.20
C VAL A 132 29.89 28.46 -2.67
N ALA A 133 30.09 29.73 -2.32
CA ALA A 133 29.21 30.82 -2.73
C ALA A 133 29.21 31.00 -4.27
N ASP A 134 30.37 30.89 -4.92
CA ASP A 134 30.49 30.99 -6.37
C ASP A 134 29.78 29.82 -7.09
N LEU A 135 29.83 28.60 -6.53
CA LEU A 135 29.16 27.42 -7.10
C LEU A 135 27.67 27.29 -6.75
N LEU A 136 27.26 27.79 -5.58
CA LEU A 136 25.89 27.75 -5.08
C LEU A 136 25.24 29.12 -5.12
N GLY A 137 25.51 29.87 -6.18
CA GLY A 137 24.79 31.10 -6.48
C GLY A 137 23.28 30.85 -6.59
N ALA A 138 22.50 31.94 -6.53
CA ALA A 138 21.04 31.92 -6.44
C ALA A 138 20.37 30.95 -7.44
N ALA A 139 20.82 30.90 -8.69
CA ALA A 139 20.25 30.01 -9.71
C ALA A 139 20.33 28.51 -9.36
N VAL A 140 21.41 28.06 -8.70
CA VAL A 140 21.57 26.65 -8.30
C VAL A 140 20.68 26.32 -7.10
N VAL A 141 20.59 27.25 -6.15
CA VAL A 141 19.69 27.15 -4.99
C VAL A 141 18.22 27.14 -5.43
N ASP A 142 17.84 28.01 -6.36
CA ASP A 142 16.50 28.05 -6.94
C ASP A 142 16.17 26.75 -7.66
N SER A 143 17.09 26.23 -8.48
CA SER A 143 16.94 24.93 -9.14
C SER A 143 16.75 23.80 -8.13
N LEU A 144 17.55 23.78 -7.06
CA LEU A 144 17.42 22.80 -5.98
C LEU A 144 16.04 22.90 -5.31
N GLN A 145 15.58 24.11 -4.99
CA GLN A 145 14.27 24.32 -4.39
C GLN A 145 13.14 23.86 -5.33
N ILE A 146 13.26 24.09 -6.63
CA ILE A 146 12.29 23.62 -7.63
C ILE A 146 12.24 22.09 -7.66
N GLN A 147 13.39 21.40 -7.65
CA GLN A 147 13.44 19.94 -7.61
C GLN A 147 12.78 19.38 -6.35
N LEU A 148 13.06 19.98 -5.19
CA LEU A 148 12.44 19.61 -3.92
C LEU A 148 10.94 19.79 -3.92
N ARG A 149 10.43 20.95 -4.36
CA ARG A 149 8.99 21.20 -4.44
C ARG A 149 8.28 20.25 -5.39
N ARG A 150 8.93 19.91 -6.52
CA ARG A 150 8.38 18.92 -7.47
C ARG A 150 8.28 17.54 -6.82
N HIS A 151 9.33 17.12 -6.11
CA HIS A 151 9.34 15.86 -5.37
C HIS A 151 8.26 15.83 -4.27
N ASP A 152 8.18 16.87 -3.44
CA ASP A 152 7.20 16.99 -2.37
C ASP A 152 5.77 17.02 -2.90
N ALA A 153 5.51 17.76 -3.98
CA ALA A 153 4.21 17.79 -4.63
C ALA A 153 3.81 16.41 -5.13
N LEU A 154 4.79 15.66 -5.67
CA LEU A 154 4.58 14.27 -6.02
C LEU A 154 4.22 13.50 -4.75
N LEU A 155 5.05 13.43 -3.71
CA LEU A 155 4.78 12.68 -2.48
C LEU A 155 3.41 12.98 -1.84
N ARG A 156 2.99 14.25 -1.83
CA ARG A 156 1.73 14.73 -1.22
C ARG A 156 0.48 14.47 -2.06
N GLN A 157 0.61 14.07 -3.32
CA GLN A 157 -0.55 13.80 -4.16
C GLN A 157 -1.47 12.76 -3.47
N PRO A 158 -2.78 13.03 -3.36
CA PRO A 158 -3.69 12.18 -2.63
C PRO A 158 -3.68 10.76 -3.19
N LEU A 159 -3.61 9.80 -2.28
CA LEU A 159 -3.66 8.39 -2.63
C LEU A 159 -5.09 8.04 -3.09
N PRO A 160 -5.27 7.41 -4.26
CA PRO A 160 -6.59 6.97 -4.69
C PRO A 160 -7.17 5.99 -3.67
N PRO A 161 -8.49 6.01 -3.42
CA PRO A 161 -9.11 5.13 -2.43
C PRO A 161 -8.80 3.66 -2.75
N ALA A 162 -8.54 2.86 -1.71
CA ALA A 162 -8.38 1.43 -1.90
C ALA A 162 -9.74 0.81 -2.28
N ALA A 163 -9.73 -0.25 -3.10
CA ALA A 163 -10.96 -0.89 -3.52
C ALA A 163 -11.70 -1.49 -2.30
N GLY A 164 -12.82 -0.87 -1.91
CA GLY A 164 -13.67 -1.36 -0.82
C GLY A 164 -13.43 -0.73 0.56
N THR A 165 -12.53 0.25 0.70
CA THR A 165 -12.38 1.03 1.95
C THR A 165 -12.42 2.53 1.69
N ASN A 166 -13.29 3.24 2.44
CA ASN A 166 -13.36 4.70 2.46
C ASN A 166 -12.28 5.33 3.36
N LEU A 167 -11.27 4.56 3.77
CA LEU A 167 -10.18 5.06 4.60
C LEU A 167 -9.18 5.81 3.70
N ALA A 168 -9.27 7.14 3.72
CA ALA A 168 -8.22 8.02 3.21
C ALA A 168 -6.93 7.76 4.00
N SER A 169 -6.14 6.81 3.51
CA SER A 169 -4.85 6.43 4.08
C SER A 169 -3.79 7.24 3.35
N GLY A 170 -3.74 8.54 3.64
CA GLY A 170 -2.67 9.42 3.21
C GLY A 170 -1.43 9.20 4.08
N ALA A 171 -0.23 9.19 3.49
CA ALA A 171 0.99 9.34 4.26
C ALA A 171 1.01 10.75 4.87
N THR A 172 1.10 10.85 6.20
CA THR A 172 1.30 12.14 6.87
C THR A 172 2.77 12.48 6.79
N LEU A 173 3.11 13.38 5.88
CA LEU A 173 4.47 13.87 5.69
C LEU A 173 4.75 15.07 6.60
N ALA A 174 6.01 15.25 6.96
CA ALA A 174 6.47 16.47 7.63
C ALA A 174 6.19 17.71 6.77
N PRO A 175 6.08 18.92 7.37
CA PRO A 175 6.00 20.16 6.60
C PRO A 175 7.24 20.35 5.71
N GLU A 176 7.07 21.02 4.57
CA GLU A 176 8.21 21.41 3.70
C GLU A 176 9.17 22.25 4.55
N PRO A 177 10.45 21.88 4.64
CA PRO A 177 11.42 22.65 5.40
C PRO A 177 11.80 23.95 4.68
N ALA A 178 12.39 24.87 5.42
CA ALA A 178 12.82 26.16 4.90
C ALA A 178 13.73 26.03 3.65
N ALA A 179 13.69 27.07 2.81
CA ALA A 179 14.59 27.21 1.68
C ALA A 179 16.05 27.21 2.16
N PHE A 180 16.94 26.73 1.31
CA PHE A 180 18.37 26.79 1.59
C PHE A 180 18.89 28.22 1.51
N ASP A 181 19.79 28.57 2.43
CA ASP A 181 20.63 29.76 2.36
C ASP A 181 22.08 29.32 2.62
N PHE A 182 22.92 29.44 1.60
CA PHE A 182 24.32 29.02 1.63
C PHE A 182 25.30 30.20 1.52
N THR A 183 24.81 31.44 1.64
CA THR A 183 25.56 32.66 1.30
C THR A 183 26.91 32.75 2.04
N ASP A 184 26.96 32.35 3.31
CA ASP A 184 28.18 32.33 4.14
C ASP A 184 28.48 30.93 4.74
N ALA A 185 27.86 29.87 4.24
CA ALA A 185 27.99 28.55 4.84
C ALA A 185 29.34 27.89 4.49
N PRO A 186 30.09 27.32 5.47
CA PRO A 186 31.30 26.55 5.16
C PRO A 186 30.95 25.27 4.41
N LEU A 187 31.87 24.76 3.59
CA LEU A 187 31.67 23.55 2.79
C LEU A 187 31.09 22.39 3.60
N VAL A 188 31.64 22.08 4.79
CA VAL A 188 31.14 20.95 5.59
C VAL A 188 29.68 21.12 6.03
N ALA A 189 29.24 22.36 6.30
CA ALA A 189 27.86 22.64 6.68
C ALA A 189 26.91 22.46 5.50
N VAL A 190 27.34 22.88 4.31
CA VAL A 190 26.61 22.64 3.07
C VAL A 190 26.49 21.14 2.78
N LEU A 191 27.59 20.39 2.90
CA LEU A 191 27.61 18.94 2.69
C LEU A 191 26.66 18.22 3.65
N ALA A 192 26.70 18.59 4.93
CA ALA A 192 25.78 18.07 5.94
C ALA A 192 24.32 18.41 5.63
N ALA A 193 24.02 19.64 5.20
CA ALA A 193 22.67 20.06 4.84
C ALA A 193 22.13 19.30 3.60
N LEU A 194 22.99 19.02 2.62
CA LEU A 194 22.64 18.17 1.48
C LEU A 194 22.39 16.71 1.92
N ALA A 195 23.23 16.16 2.78
CA ALA A 195 23.07 14.79 3.31
C ALA A 195 21.79 14.65 4.16
N GLU A 196 21.47 15.64 5.00
CA GLU A 196 20.22 15.69 5.75
C GLU A 196 19.01 15.72 4.81
N ARG A 197 19.11 16.48 3.71
CA ARG A 197 18.05 16.56 2.72
C ARG A 197 17.80 15.22 2.02
N GLU A 198 18.86 14.51 1.66
CA GLU A 198 18.77 13.14 1.15
C GLU A 198 18.10 12.20 2.15
N SER A 199 18.48 12.27 3.43
CA SER A 199 17.88 11.44 4.50
C SER A 199 16.38 11.71 4.61
N ARG A 200 15.97 12.98 4.61
CA ARG A 200 14.55 13.35 4.67
C ARG A 200 13.78 12.81 3.47
N ALA A 201 14.28 13.00 2.25
CA ALA A 201 13.62 12.50 1.04
C ALA A 201 13.42 10.97 1.08
N LEU A 202 14.41 10.24 1.57
CA LEU A 202 14.35 8.79 1.74
C LEU A 202 13.35 8.34 2.82
N LEU A 203 13.26 9.06 3.94
CA LEU A 203 12.28 8.80 5.01
C LEU A 203 10.84 9.12 4.57
N ASP A 204 10.67 10.19 3.81
CA ASP A 204 9.37 10.57 3.25
C ASP A 204 8.92 9.54 2.20
N GLU A 205 9.83 9.09 1.34
CA GLU A 205 9.60 7.95 0.44
C GLU A 205 9.20 6.69 1.22
N GLU A 206 9.94 6.31 2.27
CA GLU A 206 9.64 5.12 3.08
C GLU A 206 8.21 5.19 3.61
N THR A 207 7.81 6.35 4.12
CA THR A 207 6.47 6.59 4.67
C THR A 207 5.39 6.40 3.59
N VAL A 208 5.60 6.94 2.39
CA VAL A 208 4.67 6.80 1.26
C VAL A 208 4.61 5.36 0.75
N LEU A 209 5.77 4.69 0.60
CA LEU A 209 5.85 3.30 0.17
C LEU A 209 5.19 2.36 1.19
N ALA A 210 5.37 2.60 2.49
CA ALA A 210 4.72 1.83 3.54
C ALA A 210 3.19 1.97 3.47
N ALA A 211 2.67 3.18 3.25
CA ALA A 211 1.24 3.41 3.07
C ALA A 211 0.68 2.71 1.82
N LEU A 212 1.40 2.79 0.69
CA LEU A 212 1.03 2.10 -0.55
C LEU A 212 1.05 0.58 -0.39
N ARG A 213 2.05 0.04 0.30
CA ARG A 213 2.18 -1.38 0.59
C ARG A 213 1.02 -1.88 1.45
N ALA A 214 0.74 -1.22 2.58
CA ALA A 214 -0.38 -1.58 3.44
C ALA A 214 -1.72 -1.62 2.68
N ARG A 215 -1.90 -0.70 1.72
CA ARG A 215 -3.06 -0.68 0.83
C ARG A 215 -3.16 -1.91 -0.07
N THR A 216 -2.05 -2.33 -0.68
CA THR A 216 -2.01 -3.54 -1.52
C THR A 216 -2.17 -4.84 -0.71
N GLU A 217 -1.70 -4.86 0.54
CA GLU A 217 -1.85 -5.98 1.47
C GLU A 217 -3.30 -6.12 1.99
N ALA A 218 -4.00 -5.00 2.21
CA ALA A 218 -5.41 -5.03 2.62
C ALA A 218 -6.32 -5.74 1.59
N GLY A 219 -5.91 -5.81 0.32
CA GLY A 219 -6.63 -6.54 -0.73
C GLY A 219 -6.47 -8.06 -0.73
N VAL A 220 -5.54 -8.61 0.08
CA VAL A 220 -5.08 -10.02 0.00
C VAL A 220 -6.01 -10.98 0.74
N LEU A 221 -6.65 -10.54 1.82
CA LEU A 221 -7.63 -11.32 2.57
C LEU A 221 -9.00 -11.29 1.88
N LYS A 222 -9.05 -11.63 0.59
CA LYS A 222 -10.32 -11.94 -0.09
C LYS A 222 -10.58 -13.44 0.11
N PRO A 223 -11.60 -13.82 0.89
CA PRO A 223 -11.95 -15.23 1.02
C PRO A 223 -12.26 -15.79 -0.37
N THR A 224 -11.82 -17.02 -0.64
CA THR A 224 -12.12 -17.66 -1.93
C THR A 224 -13.64 -17.79 -2.08
N PRO A 225 -14.25 -17.20 -3.13
CA PRO A 225 -15.68 -17.35 -3.40
C PRO A 225 -16.02 -18.83 -3.55
N ARG A 226 -17.04 -19.29 -2.82
CA ARG A 226 -17.60 -20.64 -2.98
C ARG A 226 -19.08 -20.57 -3.34
N PRO A 227 -19.52 -21.22 -4.43
CA PRO A 227 -20.93 -21.29 -4.75
C PRO A 227 -21.61 -22.26 -3.77
N LEU A 228 -22.76 -21.85 -3.24
CA LEU A 228 -23.57 -22.65 -2.35
C LEU A 228 -25.01 -22.64 -2.83
N ALA A 229 -25.68 -23.78 -2.68
CA ALA A 229 -27.10 -23.90 -2.95
C ALA A 229 -27.79 -24.47 -1.71
N ILE A 230 -28.83 -23.80 -1.26
CA ILE A 230 -29.63 -24.20 -0.10
C ILE A 230 -31.00 -24.63 -0.62
N ALA A 231 -31.25 -25.94 -0.64
CA ALA A 231 -32.54 -26.47 -1.04
C ALA A 231 -33.59 -26.20 0.03
N VAL A 232 -34.82 -25.82 -0.37
CA VAL A 232 -35.96 -25.79 0.57
C VAL A 232 -36.27 -27.22 1.02
N ASN A 233 -36.30 -28.16 0.06
CA ASN A 233 -36.45 -29.58 0.30
C ASN A 233 -35.55 -30.37 -0.67
N ALA A 234 -34.69 -31.24 -0.14
CA ALA A 234 -33.86 -32.14 -0.95
C ALA A 234 -34.65 -33.33 -1.53
N THR A 235 -35.86 -33.58 -1.02
CA THR A 235 -36.77 -34.62 -1.50
C THR A 235 -38.07 -34.00 -1.99
N VAL A 236 -38.48 -34.33 -3.20
CA VAL A 236 -39.62 -33.68 -3.89
C VAL A 236 -40.47 -34.72 -4.62
N ALA A 237 -41.77 -34.46 -4.72
CA ALA A 237 -42.67 -35.32 -5.47
C ALA A 237 -42.51 -35.14 -6.99
N PRO A 238 -42.82 -36.15 -7.82
CA PRO A 238 -42.87 -36.01 -9.27
C PRO A 238 -43.85 -34.90 -9.68
N GLY A 239 -43.48 -34.02 -10.60
CA GLY A 239 -44.32 -32.89 -11.05
C GLY A 239 -44.40 -31.72 -10.06
N ALA A 240 -43.85 -31.85 -8.84
CA ALA A 240 -43.78 -30.74 -7.90
C ALA A 240 -42.73 -29.70 -8.35
N THR A 241 -42.84 -28.48 -7.82
CA THR A 241 -41.83 -27.44 -8.02
C THR A 241 -40.69 -27.64 -7.02
N TYR A 242 -39.48 -27.87 -7.52
CA TYR A 242 -38.27 -27.81 -6.72
C TYR A 242 -37.90 -26.35 -6.46
N ARG A 243 -37.50 -26.03 -5.22
CA ARG A 243 -37.09 -24.68 -4.81
C ARG A 243 -35.75 -24.71 -4.07
N ALA A 244 -34.86 -23.79 -4.42
CA ALA A 244 -33.59 -23.59 -3.74
C ALA A 244 -33.10 -22.14 -3.85
N THR A 245 -32.19 -21.78 -2.96
CA THR A 245 -31.50 -20.49 -2.97
C THR A 245 -30.05 -20.69 -3.37
N LEU A 246 -29.60 -20.02 -4.42
CA LEU A 246 -28.22 -20.04 -4.90
C LEU A 246 -27.50 -18.78 -4.42
N LEU A 247 -26.29 -18.91 -3.86
CA LEU A 247 -25.52 -17.79 -3.36
C LEU A 247 -24.02 -17.99 -3.51
N LEU A 248 -23.27 -16.89 -3.48
CA LEU A 248 -21.80 -16.88 -3.48
C LEU A 248 -21.33 -16.28 -2.16
N THR A 249 -20.59 -17.06 -1.37
CA THR A 249 -20.23 -16.72 0.04
C THR A 249 -19.63 -15.32 0.22
N THR A 250 -18.92 -14.81 -0.78
CA THR A 250 -18.20 -13.52 -0.72
C THR A 250 -18.81 -12.40 -1.55
N ALA A 251 -19.93 -12.65 -2.23
CA ALA A 251 -20.61 -11.66 -3.07
C ALA A 251 -22.06 -11.38 -2.61
N LEU A 252 -22.36 -11.68 -1.34
CA LEU A 252 -23.60 -11.22 -0.71
C LEU A 252 -23.63 -9.68 -0.75
N ASN A 253 -24.77 -9.12 -1.13
CA ASN A 253 -24.97 -7.69 -1.39
C ASN A 253 -24.25 -7.10 -2.62
N ALA A 254 -23.59 -7.91 -3.46
CA ALA A 254 -22.90 -7.44 -4.68
C ALA A 254 -23.85 -7.23 -5.89
N ASN A 255 -25.10 -6.86 -5.62
CA ASN A 255 -26.28 -7.16 -6.43
C ASN A 255 -26.32 -6.61 -7.87
N ARG A 256 -25.29 -5.88 -8.32
CA ARG A 256 -25.25 -5.26 -9.65
C ARG A 256 -24.46 -6.05 -10.70
N THR A 257 -23.84 -7.19 -10.37
CA THR A 257 -22.99 -7.93 -11.34
C THR A 257 -23.15 -9.45 -11.36
N LEU A 258 -24.00 -10.02 -10.51
CA LEU A 258 -24.17 -11.48 -10.43
C LEU A 258 -25.12 -11.95 -11.54
N LYS A 259 -24.63 -12.81 -12.42
CA LYS A 259 -25.46 -13.56 -13.37
C LYS A 259 -25.54 -15.00 -12.92
N MET A 260 -26.74 -15.50 -12.64
CA MET A 260 -26.94 -16.86 -12.15
C MET A 260 -27.77 -17.67 -13.13
N THR A 261 -27.47 -18.96 -13.25
CA THR A 261 -28.28 -19.90 -14.04
C THR A 261 -28.56 -21.19 -13.26
N CYS A 262 -29.69 -21.83 -13.58
CA CYS A 262 -30.05 -23.17 -13.17
C CYS A 262 -30.26 -24.01 -14.43
N ASN A 263 -29.51 -25.10 -14.58
CA ASN A 263 -29.53 -25.95 -15.77
C ASN A 263 -29.34 -25.16 -17.09
N GLY A 264 -28.49 -24.13 -17.05
CA GLY A 264 -28.23 -23.23 -18.17
C GLY A 264 -29.29 -22.13 -18.38
N GLN A 265 -30.42 -22.19 -17.69
CA GLN A 265 -31.47 -21.16 -17.77
C GLN A 265 -31.22 -20.03 -16.76
N PRO A 266 -31.32 -18.76 -17.14
CA PRO A 266 -31.10 -17.64 -16.25
C PRO A 266 -32.15 -17.60 -15.12
N ILE A 267 -31.71 -17.27 -13.90
CA ILE A 267 -32.59 -17.13 -12.73
C ILE A 267 -32.53 -15.70 -12.17
N SER A 268 -33.60 -15.27 -11.52
CA SER A 268 -33.66 -13.95 -10.87
C SER A 268 -32.76 -13.90 -9.63
N VAL A 269 -32.02 -12.81 -9.48
CA VAL A 269 -31.20 -12.52 -8.29
C VAL A 269 -31.83 -11.35 -7.53
N ASP A 270 -32.05 -11.52 -6.23
CA ASP A 270 -32.69 -10.52 -5.37
C ASP A 270 -31.74 -9.42 -4.88
N ALA A 271 -32.28 -8.38 -4.22
CA ALA A 271 -31.54 -7.26 -3.63
C ALA A 271 -30.27 -7.64 -2.84
N ALA A 272 -30.29 -8.80 -2.19
CA ALA A 272 -29.23 -9.28 -1.31
C ALA A 272 -28.23 -10.22 -2.02
N GLY A 273 -28.43 -10.50 -3.31
CA GLY A 273 -27.55 -11.34 -4.10
C GLY A 273 -27.90 -12.83 -4.07
N TYR A 274 -29.11 -13.20 -3.66
CA TYR A 274 -29.58 -14.58 -3.68
C TYR A 274 -30.31 -14.88 -5.00
N GLY A 275 -29.86 -15.93 -5.70
CA GLY A 275 -30.52 -16.48 -6.88
C GLY A 275 -31.66 -17.40 -6.49
N GLN A 276 -32.85 -17.14 -7.01
CA GLN A 276 -34.05 -17.93 -6.73
C GLN A 276 -34.18 -19.06 -7.76
N VAL A 277 -33.96 -20.30 -7.33
CA VAL A 277 -34.08 -21.49 -8.18
C VAL A 277 -35.48 -22.06 -8.05
N ALA A 278 -36.19 -22.16 -9.18
CA ALA A 278 -37.47 -22.85 -9.27
C ALA A 278 -37.59 -23.59 -10.60
N PHE A 279 -37.89 -24.88 -10.57
CA PHE A 279 -38.20 -25.66 -11.77
C PHE A 279 -39.13 -26.83 -11.44
N VAL A 280 -39.86 -27.32 -12.45
CA VAL A 280 -40.76 -28.47 -12.31
C VAL A 280 -39.95 -29.76 -12.39
N VAL A 281 -40.15 -30.65 -11.41
CA VAL A 281 -39.47 -31.94 -11.32
C VAL A 281 -40.04 -32.91 -12.35
N PRO A 282 -39.21 -33.61 -13.15
CA PRO A 282 -39.71 -34.56 -14.14
C PRO A 282 -40.46 -35.73 -13.49
N ALA A 283 -41.40 -36.30 -14.23
CA ALA A 283 -42.12 -37.49 -13.80
C ALA A 283 -41.17 -38.68 -13.58
N LEU A 284 -41.53 -39.57 -12.66
CA LEU A 284 -40.83 -40.85 -12.50
C LEU A 284 -41.23 -41.80 -13.63
N PRO A 285 -40.27 -42.53 -14.24
CA PRO A 285 -40.58 -43.64 -15.11
C PRO A 285 -41.48 -44.68 -14.43
N SER A 286 -42.29 -45.37 -15.22
CA SER A 286 -43.17 -46.45 -14.74
C SER A 286 -42.37 -47.50 -13.96
N GLY A 287 -42.87 -47.88 -12.78
CA GLY A 287 -42.24 -48.87 -11.88
C GLY A 287 -41.25 -48.31 -10.86
N LEU A 288 -40.79 -47.05 -10.99
CA LEU A 288 -39.89 -46.43 -10.00
C LEU A 288 -40.66 -45.69 -8.90
N THR A 289 -40.31 -45.95 -7.64
CA THR A 289 -40.81 -45.23 -6.46
C THR A 289 -39.88 -44.10 -6.01
N ARG A 290 -38.60 -44.18 -6.37
CA ARG A 290 -37.54 -43.21 -6.01
C ARG A 290 -36.51 -43.07 -7.14
N ARG A 291 -36.05 -41.84 -7.38
CA ARG A 291 -34.94 -41.54 -8.31
C ARG A 291 -34.02 -40.46 -7.72
N ARG A 292 -32.71 -40.67 -7.80
CA ARG A 292 -31.72 -39.60 -7.55
C ARG A 292 -31.54 -38.78 -8.83
N ALA A 293 -31.51 -37.48 -8.68
CA ALA A 293 -31.30 -36.53 -9.76
C ALA A 293 -30.36 -35.42 -9.29
N GLU A 294 -29.84 -34.65 -10.22
CA GLU A 294 -28.99 -33.50 -9.94
C GLU A 294 -29.36 -32.35 -10.87
N TRP A 295 -29.12 -31.13 -10.40
CA TRP A 295 -29.18 -29.94 -11.23
C TRP A 295 -27.88 -29.15 -11.07
N THR A 296 -27.55 -28.38 -12.10
CA THR A 296 -26.31 -27.61 -12.16
C THR A 296 -26.63 -26.12 -12.04
N GLY A 297 -26.07 -25.45 -11.04
CA GLY A 297 -26.08 -24.02 -10.91
C GLY A 297 -24.79 -23.40 -11.44
N THR A 298 -24.89 -22.26 -12.12
CA THR A 298 -23.72 -21.42 -12.40
C THR A 298 -23.91 -20.02 -11.83
N ILE A 299 -22.83 -19.45 -11.31
CA ILE A 299 -22.77 -18.08 -10.83
C ILE A 299 -21.62 -17.40 -11.54
N THR A 300 -21.90 -16.39 -12.36
CA THR A 300 -20.88 -15.57 -13.02
C THR A 300 -20.78 -14.24 -12.29
N HIS A 301 -19.57 -13.91 -11.87
CA HIS A 301 -19.24 -12.69 -11.15
C HIS A 301 -17.87 -12.18 -11.59
N ARG A 302 -17.70 -10.86 -11.60
CA ARG A 302 -16.38 -10.25 -11.83
C ARG A 302 -15.53 -10.35 -10.56
N TYR A 303 -14.80 -11.45 -10.42
CA TYR A 303 -13.89 -11.69 -9.31
C TYR A 303 -12.46 -11.36 -9.72
N LEU A 304 -11.75 -10.58 -8.88
CA LEU A 304 -10.38 -10.14 -9.18
C LEU A 304 -10.23 -9.55 -10.59
N GLY A 305 -11.18 -8.70 -11.00
CA GLY A 305 -11.09 -7.97 -12.26
C GLY A 305 -11.40 -8.80 -13.52
N ARG A 306 -11.65 -10.11 -13.38
CA ARG A 306 -11.99 -11.04 -14.47
C ARG A 306 -13.39 -11.62 -14.26
N ASP A 307 -14.11 -11.85 -15.34
CA ASP A 307 -15.37 -12.60 -15.27
C ASP A 307 -15.03 -14.06 -14.93
N THR A 308 -15.57 -14.54 -13.82
CA THR A 308 -15.33 -15.89 -13.30
C THR A 308 -16.67 -16.59 -13.13
N THR A 309 -16.78 -17.79 -13.67
CA THR A 309 -17.97 -18.63 -13.54
C THR A 309 -17.71 -19.75 -12.53
N PHE A 310 -18.51 -19.77 -11.47
CA PHE A 310 -18.51 -20.79 -10.45
C PHE A 310 -19.60 -21.80 -10.74
N HIS A 311 -19.30 -23.08 -10.54
CA HIS A 311 -20.22 -24.17 -10.79
C HIS A 311 -20.59 -24.86 -9.47
N VAL A 312 -21.87 -25.20 -9.32
CA VAL A 312 -22.35 -26.04 -8.22
C VAL A 312 -23.24 -27.14 -8.77
N ARG A 313 -23.04 -28.37 -8.29
CA ARG A 313 -23.93 -29.50 -8.59
C ARG A 313 -24.69 -29.84 -7.33
N VAL A 314 -26.00 -29.90 -7.44
CA VAL A 314 -26.88 -30.08 -6.29
C VAL A 314 -27.70 -31.35 -6.48
N PRO A 315 -27.41 -32.40 -5.69
CA PRO A 315 -28.20 -33.62 -5.74
C PRO A 315 -29.56 -33.39 -5.07
N TYR A 316 -30.60 -34.01 -5.63
CA TYR A 316 -31.94 -34.08 -5.03
C TYR A 316 -32.58 -35.45 -5.30
N THR A 317 -33.62 -35.78 -4.56
CA THR A 317 -34.33 -37.05 -4.68
C THR A 317 -35.79 -36.82 -5.07
N ILE A 318 -36.25 -37.56 -6.06
CA ILE A 318 -37.65 -37.62 -6.47
C ILE A 318 -38.28 -38.84 -5.80
N VAL A 319 -39.36 -38.66 -5.04
CA VAL A 319 -40.06 -39.75 -4.35
C VAL A 319 -41.56 -39.64 -4.59
N ARG A 320 -42.19 -40.75 -4.97
CA ARG A 320 -43.66 -40.81 -5.09
C ARG A 320 -44.26 -40.71 -3.68
N GLY A 321 -45.14 -39.73 -3.46
CA GLY A 321 -45.93 -39.65 -2.22
C GLY A 321 -46.69 -40.97 -2.02
N ARG A 322 -46.71 -41.46 -0.78
CA ARG A 322 -47.58 -42.57 -0.39
C ARG A 322 -49.03 -42.13 -0.43
#